data_AF-A0A180FPJ6-F1
#
_entry.id   AF-A0A180FPJ6-F1
#
_cell.length_a   1.000
_cell.length_b   1.000
_cell.length_c   1.000
_cell.angle_alpha   90.00
_cell.angle_beta   90.00
_cell.angle_gamma   90.00
#
_symmetry.space_group_name_H-M   'P 1'
#
loop_
_entity.id
_entity.type
_entity.pdbx_description
1 polymer ?
#
loop_
_entity_poly.entity_id
_entity_poly.type
_entity_poly.pdbx_seq_one_letter_code
_entity_poly.pdbx_strand_id
1 'polypeptide(L)'
;MEELTAIASGYSILLQESADMLLELKDVVNVNGLSMTDSKRMEIINYVHDCVRHNRGLVSYYTRKNISVSYLRAKKANDTDRVMALYGNANDRYW
;
A
#
# COMPACT_ATOMS: atom_id res chain seq x y z
N MET A 1 -14.52 -12.07 13.00
CA MET A 1 -14.31 -12.43 11.58
C MET A 1 -14.45 -11.20 10.69
N GLU A 2 -15.52 -10.41 10.80
CA GLU A 2 -15.79 -9.26 9.93
C GLU A 2 -14.65 -8.24 9.81
N GLU A 3 -13.97 -7.88 10.90
CA GLU A 3 -12.90 -6.88 10.86
C GLU A 3 -11.64 -7.35 10.10
N LEU A 4 -11.22 -8.60 10.29
CA LEU A 4 -10.09 -9.17 9.53
C LEU A 4 -10.43 -9.25 8.05
N THR A 5 -11.68 -9.62 7.72
CA THR A 5 -12.17 -9.61 6.34
C THR A 5 -12.19 -8.20 5.75
N ALA A 6 -12.61 -7.20 6.52
CA ALA A 6 -12.60 -5.81 6.07
C ALA A 6 -11.17 -5.28 5.85
N ILE A 7 -10.24 -5.61 6.73
CA ILE A 7 -8.81 -5.27 6.58
C ILE A 7 -8.22 -5.95 5.34
N ALA A 8 -8.46 -7.25 5.16
CA ALA A 8 -8.00 -8.00 4.00
C ALA A 8 -8.57 -7.41 2.69
N SER A 9 -9.87 -7.10 2.68
CA SER A 9 -10.53 -6.45 1.54
C SER A 9 -9.88 -5.09 1.21
N GLY A 10 -9.62 -4.26 2.22
CA GLY A 10 -8.94 -2.98 2.04
C GLY A 10 -7.54 -3.11 1.45
N TYR A 11 -6.74 -4.08 1.92
CA TYR A 11 -5.42 -4.34 1.33
C TYR A 11 -5.51 -4.88 -0.10
N SER A 12 -6.48 -5.75 -0.39
CA SER A 12 -6.69 -6.24 -1.76
C SER A 12 -7.04 -5.10 -2.73
N ILE A 13 -7.87 -4.15 -2.31
CA ILE A 13 -8.20 -2.96 -3.12
C ILE A 13 -6.94 -2.12 -3.38
N LEU A 14 -6.17 -1.79 -2.34
CA LEU A 14 -4.94 -0.98 -2.49
C LEU A 14 -3.88 -1.67 -3.38
N LEU A 15 -3.77 -3.00 -3.28
CA LEU A 15 -2.89 -3.80 -4.13
C LEU A 15 -3.37 -3.80 -5.58
N GLN A 16 -4.68 -3.98 -5.80
CA GLN A 16 -5.26 -3.98 -7.15
C GLN A 16 -5.08 -2.61 -7.82
N GLU A 17 -5.40 -1.53 -7.12
CA GLU A 17 -5.19 -0.16 -7.64
C GLU A 17 -3.71 0.08 -7.99
N SER A 18 -2.78 -0.41 -7.16
CA SER A 18 -1.34 -0.28 -7.47
C SER A 18 -0.92 -1.11 -8.68
N ALA A 19 -1.48 -2.32 -8.86
CA ALA A 19 -1.21 -3.18 -10.00
C ALA A 19 -1.75 -2.59 -11.31
N ASP A 20 -2.97 -2.05 -11.29
CA ASP A 20 -3.61 -1.43 -12.45
C ASP A 20 -2.79 -0.21 -12.94
N MET A 21 -2.27 0.60 -12.03
CA MET A 21 -1.40 1.74 -12.38
C MET A 21 -0.05 1.30 -12.99
N LEU A 22 0.51 0.17 -12.56
CA LEU A 22 1.72 -0.38 -13.17
C LEU A 22 1.46 -0.93 -14.58
N LEU A 23 0.26 -1.45 -14.83
CA LEU A 23 -0.15 -1.85 -16.18
C LEU A 23 -0.29 -0.63 -17.10
N GLU A 24 -0.87 0.46 -16.60
CA GLU A 24 -0.96 1.73 -17.34
C GLU A 24 0.43 2.30 -17.66
N LEU A 25 1.38 2.23 -16.72
CA LEU A 25 2.77 2.59 -16.98
C LEU A 25 3.44 1.69 -18.02
N LYS A 26 3.16 0.38 -17.96
CA LYS A 26 3.69 -0.59 -18.92
C LYS A 26 3.25 -0.24 -20.34
N ASP A 27 2.00 0.16 -20.52
CA ASP A 27 1.48 0.56 -21.84
C ASP A 27 2.19 1.82 -22.35
N VAL A 28 2.51 2.77 -21.47
CA VAL A 28 3.25 4.01 -21.78
C VAL A 28 4.68 3.73 -22.23
N VAL A 29 5.38 2.80 -21.58
CA VAL A 29 6.77 2.47 -21.92
C VAL A 29 6.88 1.50 -23.11
N ASN A 30 5.80 0.80 -23.44
CA ASN A 30 5.76 -0.20 -24.51
C ASN A 30 5.12 0.31 -25.81
N VAL A 31 4.74 1.60 -25.90
CA VAL A 31 4.26 2.17 -27.17
C VAL A 31 5.39 2.14 -28.18
N ASN A 32 5.25 1.25 -29.16
CA ASN A 32 6.06 1.19 -30.36
C ASN A 32 6.09 2.58 -31.05
N GLY A 33 7.12 3.36 -30.74
CA GLY A 33 7.82 4.24 -31.67
C GLY A 33 7.27 5.63 -31.98
N LEU A 34 5.98 5.86 -32.25
CA LEU A 34 5.66 7.02 -33.14
C LEU A 34 4.42 7.88 -32.88
N SER A 35 3.60 7.70 -31.83
CA SER A 35 2.38 8.51 -31.64
C SER A 35 2.39 9.48 -30.46
N MET A 36 3.33 9.36 -29.52
CA MET A 36 3.28 10.08 -28.25
C MET A 36 4.49 10.99 -28.06
N THR A 37 4.25 12.29 -27.85
CA THR A 37 5.31 13.27 -27.59
C THR A 37 5.94 13.05 -26.22
N ASP A 38 7.18 13.50 -26.04
CA ASP A 38 7.89 13.40 -24.77
C ASP A 38 7.15 14.10 -23.62
N SER A 39 6.47 15.23 -23.90
CA SER A 39 5.61 15.92 -22.93
C SER A 39 4.48 15.02 -22.45
N LYS A 40 3.79 14.36 -23.38
CA LYS A 40 2.68 13.45 -23.04
C LYS A 40 3.17 12.23 -22.27
N ARG A 41 4.36 11.72 -22.60
CA ARG A 41 5.01 10.66 -21.82
C ARG A 41 5.30 11.09 -20.39
N MET A 42 5.82 12.31 -20.21
CA MET A 42 6.15 12.85 -18.90
C MET A 42 4.91 13.10 -18.03
N GLU A 43 3.80 13.58 -18.62
CA GLU A 43 2.51 13.71 -17.92
C GLU A 43 2.07 12.37 -17.32
N ILE A 44 2.13 11.28 -18.09
CA ILE A 44 1.67 9.97 -17.62
C ILE A 44 2.63 9.40 -16.58
N ILE A 45 3.94 9.57 -16.75
CA ILE A 45 4.93 9.18 -15.73
C ILE A 45 4.64 9.88 -14.40
N ASN A 46 4.40 11.19 -14.42
CA ASN A 46 4.08 11.96 -13.22
C ASN A 46 2.77 11.48 -12.57
N TYR A 47 1.73 11.23 -13.37
CA TYR A 47 0.46 10.71 -12.89
C TYR A 47 0.63 9.35 -12.18
N VAL A 48 1.31 8.39 -12.83
CA VAL A 48 1.58 7.08 -12.23
C VAL A 48 2.39 7.22 -10.94
N HIS A 49 3.44 8.06 -10.94
CA HIS A 49 4.25 8.30 -9.75
C HIS A 49 3.39 8.79 -8.58
N ASP A 50 2.51 9.77 -8.82
CA ASP A 50 1.67 10.35 -7.78
C ASP A 50 0.64 9.35 -7.23
N CYS A 51 0.02 8.54 -8.10
CA CYS A 51 -0.86 7.45 -7.69
C CYS A 51 -0.14 6.40 -6.85
N VAL A 52 1.01 5.90 -7.31
CA VAL A 52 1.81 4.90 -6.57
C VAL A 52 2.26 5.45 -5.22
N ARG A 53 2.69 6.72 -5.18
CA ARG A 53 3.08 7.39 -3.93
C ARG A 53 1.89 7.51 -2.97
N HIS A 54 0.72 7.86 -3.49
CA HIS A 54 -0.51 7.93 -2.71
C HIS A 54 -0.88 6.57 -2.10
N ASN A 55 -0.92 5.51 -2.93
CA ASN A 55 -1.26 4.17 -2.49
C ASN A 55 -0.28 3.63 -1.44
N ARG A 56 1.03 3.86 -1.65
CA ARG A 56 2.05 3.55 -0.64
C ARG A 56 1.79 4.28 0.68
N GLY A 57 1.38 5.55 0.61
CA GLY A 57 0.98 6.34 1.78
C GLY A 57 -0.21 5.73 2.53
N LEU A 58 -1.26 5.34 1.81
CA LEU A 58 -2.43 4.67 2.39
C LEU A 58 -2.08 3.33 3.04
N VAL A 59 -1.31 2.49 2.36
CA VAL A 59 -0.85 1.19 2.88
C VAL A 59 -0.07 1.38 4.18
N SER A 60 0.88 2.32 4.21
CA SER A 60 1.65 2.63 5.42
C SER A 60 0.74 3.11 6.55
N TYR A 61 -0.16 4.06 6.27
CA TYR A 61 -1.10 4.59 7.27
C TYR A 61 -1.99 3.51 7.89
N TYR A 62 -2.67 2.71 7.06
CA TYR A 62 -3.57 1.67 7.56
C TYR A 62 -2.84 0.54 8.28
N THR A 63 -1.61 0.20 7.85
CA THR A 63 -0.75 -0.76 8.57
C THR A 63 -0.43 -0.27 9.97
N ARG A 64 0.01 0.99 10.11
CA ARG A 64 0.30 1.63 11.40
C ARG A 64 -0.92 1.66 12.31
N LYS A 65 -2.07 2.04 11.75
CA LYS A 65 -3.34 2.09 12.46
C LYS A 65 -3.75 0.71 12.97
N ASN A 66 -3.70 -0.32 12.11
CA ASN A 66 -4.10 -1.68 12.48
C ASN A 66 -3.18 -2.27 13.55
N ILE A 67 -1.86 -2.04 13.46
CA ILE A 67 -0.91 -2.44 14.51
C ILE A 67 -1.24 -1.74 15.84
N SER A 68 -1.50 -0.44 15.81
CA SER A 68 -1.87 0.33 17.01
C SER A 68 -3.14 -0.20 17.68
N VAL A 69 -4.19 -0.47 16.90
CA VAL A 69 -5.45 -1.05 17.41
C VAL A 69 -5.22 -2.46 17.96
N SER A 70 -4.45 -3.30 17.26
CA SER A 70 -4.09 -4.65 17.71
C SER A 70 -3.36 -4.61 19.05
N TYR A 71 -2.41 -3.69 19.22
CA TYR A 71 -1.68 -3.49 20.47
C TYR A 71 -2.60 -3.08 21.64
N LEU A 72 -3.52 -2.13 21.41
CA LEU A 72 -4.49 -1.72 22.44
C LEU A 72 -5.39 -2.88 22.88
N ARG A 73 -5.82 -3.75 21.94
CA ARG A 73 -6.62 -4.93 22.24
C ARG A 73 -5.83 -5.98 23.00
N ALA A 74 -4.60 -6.25 22.58
CA ALA A 74 -3.71 -7.16 23.27
C ALA A 74 -3.41 -6.73 24.71
N LYS A 75 -3.23 -5.42 24.94
CA LYS A 75 -3.12 -4.85 26.29
C LYS A 75 -4.37 -5.11 27.13
N LYS A 76 -5.56 -4.98 26.56
CA LYS A 76 -6.83 -5.30 27.25
C LYS A 76 -6.98 -6.80 27.54
N ALA A 77 -6.45 -7.66 26.67
CA ALA A 77 -6.51 -9.12 26.79
C ALA A 77 -5.33 -9.73 27.56
N ASN A 78 -4.37 -8.92 28.02
CA ASN A 78 -3.11 -9.35 28.63
C ASN A 78 -2.28 -10.30 27.73
N ASP A 79 -2.26 -10.04 26.41
CA ASP A 79 -1.58 -10.83 25.36
C ASP A 79 -0.61 -9.95 24.53
N THR A 80 0.04 -8.98 25.18
CA THR A 80 0.93 -8.01 24.49
C THR A 80 2.16 -8.67 23.89
N ASP A 81 2.69 -9.71 24.53
CA ASP A 81 3.93 -10.37 24.12
C ASP A 81 3.78 -11.04 22.75
N ARG A 82 2.63 -11.66 22.50
CA ARG A 82 2.31 -12.26 21.20
C ARG A 82 2.24 -11.22 20.09
N VAL A 83 1.64 -10.06 20.34
CA VAL A 83 1.53 -8.98 19.35
C VAL A 83 2.89 -8.33 19.07
N MET A 84 3.73 -8.16 20.09
CA MET A 84 5.09 -7.66 19.92
C MET A 84 5.98 -8.65 19.14
N ALA A 85 5.81 -9.96 19.38
CA ALA A 85 6.51 -11.00 18.60
C ALA A 85 6.05 -11.04 17.13
N LEU A 86 4.77 -10.78 16.86
CA LEU A 86 4.21 -10.80 15.49
C LEU A 86 4.67 -9.61 14.63
N TYR A 87 4.68 -8.40 15.19
CA TYR A 87 4.98 -7.17 14.44
C TYR A 87 6.41 -6.66 14.60
N GLY A 88 7.22 -7.31 15.45
CA GLY A 88 8.56 -6.85 15.79
C GLY A 88 8.60 -5.61 16.69
N ASN A 89 9.79 -5.32 17.22
CA ASN A 89 10.04 -4.10 17.99
C ASN A 89 10.02 -2.86 17.08
N ALA A 90 9.96 -1.66 17.65
CA ALA A 90 9.87 -0.42 16.87
C ALA A 90 11.08 -0.18 15.94
N ASN A 91 12.23 -0.82 16.20
CA ASN A 91 13.48 -0.65 15.47
C ASN A 91 13.60 -1.58 14.24
N ASP A 92 12.76 -2.61 14.13
CA ASP A 92 12.80 -3.59 13.02
C ASP A 92 11.80 -3.26 11.88
N ARG A 93 11.14 -2.10 11.95
CA ARG A 93 9.98 -1.78 11.08
C ARG A 93 10.39 -0.99 9.84
N TYR A 94 10.18 -1.59 8.67
CA TYR A 94 10.42 -0.98 7.35
C TYR A 94 9.17 -0.32 6.71
N TRP A 95 8.15 0.00 7.52
CA TRP A 95 6.88 0.57 7.05
C TRP A 95 6.75 2.08 7.17
#